data_AF-A0A519VZZ6-F1
#
_entry.id   AF-A0A519VZZ6-F1
#
_cell.length_a   1.000
_cell.length_b   1.000
_cell.length_c   1.000
_cell.angle_alpha   90.00
_cell.angle_beta   90.00
_cell.angle_gamma   90.00
#
_symmetry.space_group_name_H-M   'P 1'
#
loop_
_entity.id
_entity.type
_entity.pdbx_description
1 polymer ?
#
loop_
_entity_poly.entity_id
_entity_poly.type
_entity_poly.pdbx_seq_one_letter_code
_entity_poly.pdbx_strand_id
1 'polypeptide(L)'
;MRNRLFILATASFFNILCLMACAQEHAANEKKLSIANSIAQTTILLNNQDAIIPLKSLEKKNIASVSLGFSYSLIFDSLANKYDQVTPFSAAMYKDSVNLNNLEDDLKYYSTIIITLNDVMAQNGKILNFISNTAKHKEVILAVFGDGKSLASFDNLTSPIVWSPQNNEEASMLVPQLIFGGIAAQHKLTKAYSAKYTEGLGFSTTITRLKYTVPEDAGVNTEELNAIDKIANEAIAAKAAPGIVVLVAKDGKVIYNKAF
;
A
#
# COMPACT_ATOMS: atom_id res chain seq x y z
N MET A 1 -53.35 -14.75 18.52
CA MET A 1 -52.56 -13.54 18.89
C MET A 1 -51.11 -13.84 19.28
N ARG A 2 -50.79 -14.96 19.94
CA ARG A 2 -49.44 -15.26 20.47
C ARG A 2 -48.33 -15.44 19.40
N ASN A 3 -48.64 -15.97 18.21
CA ASN A 3 -47.66 -16.11 17.11
C ASN A 3 -47.27 -14.79 16.42
N ARG A 4 -48.16 -13.80 16.37
CA ARG A 4 -47.84 -12.51 15.72
C ARG A 4 -46.89 -11.66 16.57
N LEU A 5 -46.99 -11.76 17.90
CA LEU A 5 -46.13 -11.04 18.83
C LEU A 5 -44.68 -11.55 18.80
N PHE A 6 -44.49 -12.87 18.68
CA PHE A 6 -43.16 -13.48 18.54
C PHE A 6 -42.49 -13.11 17.22
N ILE A 7 -43.22 -13.09 16.10
CA ILE A 7 -42.69 -12.70 14.79
C ILE A 7 -42.31 -11.21 14.76
N LEU A 8 -43.11 -10.34 15.39
CA LEU A 8 -42.79 -8.92 15.53
C LEU A 8 -41.56 -8.70 16.44
N ALA A 9 -41.44 -9.46 17.53
CA ALA A 9 -40.30 -9.37 18.43
C ALA A 9 -39.00 -9.85 17.76
N THR A 10 -39.02 -10.96 17.01
CA THR A 10 -37.85 -11.45 16.29
C THR A 10 -37.45 -10.55 15.12
N ALA A 11 -38.41 -10.00 14.38
CA ALA A 11 -38.15 -9.02 13.32
C ALA A 11 -37.57 -7.70 13.87
N SER A 12 -38.07 -7.20 15.01
CA SER A 12 -37.47 -6.03 15.67
C SER A 12 -36.06 -6.32 16.19
N PHE A 13 -35.82 -7.49 16.78
CA PHE A 13 -34.49 -7.85 17.30
C PHE A 13 -33.46 -7.98 16.17
N PHE A 14 -33.85 -8.58 15.04
CA PHE A 14 -32.98 -8.74 13.88
C PHE A 14 -32.65 -7.39 13.21
N ASN A 15 -33.62 -6.49 13.09
CA ASN A 15 -33.38 -5.14 12.58
C ASN A 15 -32.41 -4.34 13.48
N ILE A 16 -32.54 -4.45 14.81
CA ILE A 16 -31.64 -3.77 15.75
C ILE A 16 -30.20 -4.32 15.63
N LEU A 17 -30.03 -5.64 15.51
CA LEU A 17 -28.73 -6.27 15.32
C LEU A 17 -28.06 -5.85 13.99
N CYS A 18 -28.82 -5.82 12.90
CA CYS A 18 -28.31 -5.36 11.60
C CYS A 18 -27.89 -3.89 11.64
N LEU A 19 -28.71 -3.00 12.22
CA LEU A 19 -28.38 -1.57 12.35
C LEU A 19 -27.11 -1.35 13.18
N MET A 20 -26.91 -2.12 14.26
CA MET A 20 -25.69 -2.03 15.05
C MET A 20 -24.45 -2.53 14.30
N ALA A 21 -24.57 -3.62 13.54
CA ALA A 21 -23.46 -4.12 12.72
C ALA A 21 -23.07 -3.13 11.61
N CYS A 22 -24.04 -2.50 10.96
CA CYS A 22 -23.78 -1.52 9.90
C CYS A 22 -23.16 -0.23 10.44
N ALA A 23 -23.68 0.29 11.56
CA ALA A 23 -23.09 1.44 12.25
C ALA A 23 -21.64 1.15 12.71
N GLN A 24 -21.36 -0.09 13.10
CA GLN A 24 -20.01 -0.52 13.47
C GLN A 24 -19.05 -0.55 12.28
N GLU A 25 -19.50 -0.98 11.10
CA GLU A 25 -18.68 -1.02 9.87
C GLU A 25 -18.34 0.39 9.38
N HIS A 26 -19.33 1.28 9.35
CA HIS A 26 -19.12 2.68 8.99
C HIS A 26 -18.10 3.36 9.91
N ALA A 27 -18.29 3.26 11.24
CA ALA A 27 -17.35 3.81 12.21
C ALA A 27 -15.94 3.20 12.10
N ALA A 28 -15.83 1.92 11.77
CA ALA A 28 -14.54 1.28 11.53
C ALA A 28 -13.84 1.84 10.29
N ASN A 29 -14.58 2.13 9.22
CA ASN A 29 -14.00 2.71 8.02
C ASN A 29 -13.62 4.18 8.20
N GLU A 30 -14.41 4.98 8.91
CA GLU A 30 -14.02 6.35 9.29
C GLU A 30 -12.71 6.34 10.09
N LYS A 31 -12.56 5.39 11.04
CA LYS A 31 -11.31 5.21 11.78
C LYS A 31 -10.14 4.84 10.87
N LYS A 32 -10.33 3.89 9.94
CA LYS A 32 -9.31 3.51 8.94
C LYS A 32 -8.89 4.71 8.09
N LEU A 33 -9.86 5.52 7.64
CA LEU A 33 -9.61 6.72 6.85
C LEU A 33 -8.80 7.75 7.65
N SER A 34 -9.16 7.99 8.91
CA SER A 34 -8.43 8.90 9.81
C SER A 34 -6.97 8.45 10.03
N ILE A 35 -6.75 7.15 10.24
CA ILE A 35 -5.41 6.57 10.36
C ILE A 35 -4.64 6.76 9.04
N ALA A 36 -5.22 6.38 7.91
CA ALA A 36 -4.58 6.53 6.60
C ALA A 36 -4.18 7.98 6.31
N ASN A 37 -5.05 8.95 6.62
CA ASN A 37 -4.75 10.38 6.47
C ASN A 37 -3.60 10.83 7.38
N SER A 38 -3.56 10.36 8.62
CA SER A 38 -2.46 10.67 9.56
C SER A 38 -1.12 10.10 9.07
N ILE A 39 -1.13 8.90 8.50
CA ILE A 39 0.07 8.29 7.91
C ILE A 39 0.49 9.04 6.64
N ALA A 40 -0.46 9.44 5.79
CA ALA A 40 -0.18 10.23 4.59
C ALA A 40 0.55 11.55 4.92
N GLN A 41 0.14 12.20 6.01
CA GLN A 41 0.72 13.46 6.48
C GLN A 41 2.16 13.34 6.98
N THR A 42 2.57 12.14 7.36
CA THR A 42 3.90 11.88 7.91
C THR A 42 4.78 11.05 6.98
N THR A 43 4.23 10.57 5.85
CA THR A 43 4.97 9.87 4.80
C THR A 43 5.63 10.88 3.86
N ILE A 44 6.95 10.79 3.72
CA ILE A 44 7.76 11.78 3.01
C ILE A 44 8.44 11.13 1.80
N LEU A 45 8.41 11.82 0.67
CA LEU A 45 9.18 11.45 -0.51
C LEU A 45 10.52 12.19 -0.52
N LEU A 46 11.61 11.45 -0.61
CA LEU A 46 12.99 11.94 -0.62
C LEU A 46 13.67 11.47 -1.92
N ASN A 47 14.77 12.13 -2.28
CA ASN A 47 15.62 11.77 -3.42
C ASN A 47 14.87 11.60 -4.76
N ASN A 48 13.88 12.45 -5.04
CA ASN A 48 13.07 12.35 -6.26
C ASN A 48 13.35 13.50 -7.25
N GLN A 49 14.62 13.89 -7.39
CA GLN A 49 15.05 14.99 -8.27
C GLN A 49 14.66 14.76 -9.73
N ASP A 50 14.78 13.52 -10.20
CA ASP A 50 14.45 13.13 -11.58
C ASP A 50 12.95 12.83 -11.80
N ALA A 51 12.11 13.09 -10.79
CA ALA A 51 10.66 12.87 -10.82
C ALA A 51 10.26 11.44 -11.26
N ILE A 52 11.02 10.43 -10.81
CA ILE A 52 10.76 9.00 -11.02
C ILE A 52 9.43 8.60 -10.38
N ILE A 53 9.15 9.11 -9.17
CA ILE A 53 7.86 8.94 -8.50
C ILE A 53 6.97 10.17 -8.79
N PRO A 54 5.69 9.97 -9.16
CA PRO A 54 5.02 8.68 -9.34
C PRO A 54 5.49 7.97 -10.60
N LEU A 55 5.55 6.63 -10.55
CA LEU A 55 5.99 5.81 -11.68
C LEU A 55 5.15 6.06 -12.93
N LYS A 56 5.80 6.28 -14.07
CA LYS A 56 5.18 6.52 -15.38
C LYS A 56 5.59 5.44 -16.38
N SER A 57 4.86 5.33 -17.49
CA SER A 57 5.12 4.37 -18.57
C SER A 57 5.26 2.93 -18.05
N LEU A 58 4.28 2.50 -17.25
CA LEU A 58 4.28 1.20 -16.57
C LEU A 58 4.38 0.04 -17.55
N GLU A 59 3.78 0.18 -18.73
CA GLU A 59 3.84 -0.77 -19.84
C GLU A 59 5.26 -1.04 -20.37
N LYS A 60 6.25 -0.21 -20.00
CA LYS A 60 7.66 -0.36 -20.36
C LYS A 60 8.52 -0.88 -19.21
N LYS A 61 7.93 -1.16 -18.05
CA LYS A 61 8.64 -1.55 -16.84
C LYS A 61 8.32 -3.00 -16.51
N ASN A 62 9.37 -3.75 -16.18
CA ASN A 62 9.23 -5.03 -15.50
C ASN A 62 9.58 -4.78 -14.04
N ILE A 63 8.60 -4.86 -13.15
CA ILE A 63 8.72 -4.42 -11.76
C ILE A 63 8.86 -5.62 -10.83
N ALA A 64 9.88 -5.59 -9.98
CA ALA A 64 10.02 -6.51 -8.86
C ALA A 64 9.87 -5.75 -7.54
N SER A 65 9.15 -6.35 -6.58
CA SER A 65 9.17 -5.93 -5.18
C SER A 65 10.08 -6.85 -4.40
N VAL A 66 11.03 -6.29 -3.65
CA VAL A 66 12.01 -7.04 -2.87
C VAL A 66 11.84 -6.68 -1.40
N SER A 67 11.37 -7.64 -0.61
CA SER A 67 11.28 -7.51 0.85
C SER A 67 12.59 -7.93 1.51
N LEU A 68 13.30 -6.96 2.09
CA LEU A 68 14.52 -7.18 2.84
C LEU A 68 14.21 -7.24 4.34
N GLY A 69 13.47 -8.26 4.76
CA GLY A 69 13.11 -8.48 6.17
C GLY A 69 11.95 -7.61 6.67
N PHE A 70 11.05 -7.19 5.77
CA PHE A 70 9.88 -6.39 6.10
C PHE A 70 8.66 -7.29 6.34
N SER A 71 8.05 -7.19 7.54
CA SER A 71 6.98 -8.09 7.98
C SER A 71 5.66 -7.91 7.23
N TYR A 72 5.42 -6.74 6.64
CA TYR A 72 4.15 -6.38 6.01
C TYR A 72 4.24 -6.38 4.47
N SER A 73 5.24 -7.06 3.90
CA SER A 73 5.47 -7.03 2.45
C SER A 73 4.31 -7.62 1.65
N LEU A 74 3.61 -8.65 2.16
CA LEU A 74 2.44 -9.21 1.46
C LEU A 74 1.33 -8.17 1.23
N ILE A 75 1.11 -7.26 2.19
CA ILE A 75 0.12 -6.19 2.08
C ILE A 75 0.59 -5.14 1.07
N PHE A 76 1.87 -4.78 1.15
CA PHE A 76 2.51 -3.88 0.19
C PHE A 76 2.40 -4.42 -1.24
N ASP A 77 2.77 -5.69 -1.44
CA ASP A 77 2.80 -6.36 -2.74
C ASP A 77 1.39 -6.53 -3.30
N SER A 78 0.42 -6.90 -2.46
CA SER A 78 -0.99 -6.99 -2.84
C SER A 78 -1.52 -5.65 -3.37
N LEU A 79 -1.16 -4.54 -2.70
CA LEU A 79 -1.59 -3.24 -3.14
C LEU A 79 -0.83 -2.73 -4.38
N ALA A 80 0.49 -2.97 -4.44
CA ALA A 80 1.29 -2.64 -5.62
C ALA A 80 0.74 -3.36 -6.87
N ASN A 81 0.32 -4.62 -6.72
CA ASN A 81 -0.29 -5.42 -7.77
C ASN A 81 -1.67 -4.90 -8.25
N LYS A 82 -2.29 -3.96 -7.53
CA LYS A 82 -3.48 -3.27 -8.04
C LYS A 82 -3.14 -2.21 -9.10
N TYR A 83 -1.91 -1.73 -9.14
CA TYR A 83 -1.45 -0.70 -10.09
C TYR A 83 -0.75 -1.27 -11.31
N ASP A 84 0.02 -2.34 -11.15
CA ASP A 84 0.74 -3.03 -12.23
C ASP A 84 1.18 -4.43 -11.78
N GLN A 85 1.62 -5.28 -12.71
CA GLN A 85 2.25 -6.55 -12.35
C GLN A 85 3.56 -6.31 -11.60
N VAL A 86 3.60 -6.69 -10.32
CA VAL A 86 4.79 -6.56 -9.47
C VAL A 86 5.15 -7.93 -8.90
N THR A 87 6.26 -8.50 -9.36
CA THR A 87 6.70 -9.83 -8.88
C THR A 87 7.37 -9.71 -7.51
N PRO A 88 6.88 -10.40 -6.46
CA PRO A 88 7.47 -10.32 -5.13
C PRO A 88 8.66 -11.26 -4.97
N PHE A 89 9.68 -10.79 -4.27
CA PHE A 89 10.87 -11.53 -3.84
C PHE A 89 11.09 -11.28 -2.35
N SER A 90 11.37 -12.35 -1.59
CA SER A 90 11.73 -12.23 -0.18
C SER A 90 13.19 -12.58 0.04
N ALA A 91 13.96 -11.68 0.64
CA ALA A 91 15.35 -11.96 1.03
C ALA A 91 15.47 -13.14 1.99
N ALA A 92 14.37 -13.51 2.67
CA ALA A 92 14.34 -14.69 3.52
C ALA A 92 14.64 -15.99 2.75
N MET A 93 14.40 -16.02 1.44
CA MET A 93 14.72 -17.15 0.54
C MET A 93 16.21 -17.21 0.18
N TYR A 94 16.97 -16.16 0.49
CA TYR A 94 18.38 -15.99 0.13
C TYR A 94 19.28 -15.81 1.36
N LYS A 95 18.81 -16.24 2.55
CA LYS A 95 19.53 -16.07 3.83
C LYS A 95 20.96 -16.62 3.77
N ASP A 96 21.15 -17.72 3.06
CA ASP A 96 22.44 -18.40 2.93
C ASP A 96 23.36 -17.79 1.86
N SER A 97 22.84 -16.89 1.01
CA SER A 97 23.66 -16.21 0.02
C SER A 97 24.52 -15.16 0.72
N VAL A 98 25.85 -15.32 0.72
CA VAL A 98 26.79 -14.41 1.40
C VAL A 98 26.54 -12.94 1.02
N ASN A 99 26.23 -12.66 -0.25
CA ASN A 99 26.10 -11.31 -0.80
C ASN A 99 24.76 -11.02 -1.49
N LEU A 100 23.75 -11.89 -1.39
CA LEU A 100 22.49 -11.80 -2.15
C LEU A 100 22.66 -11.92 -3.69
N ASN A 101 23.77 -12.49 -4.17
CA ASN A 101 24.03 -12.65 -5.62
C ASN A 101 22.91 -13.44 -6.33
N ASN A 102 22.40 -14.51 -5.71
CA ASN A 102 21.32 -15.29 -6.30
C ASN A 102 20.03 -14.45 -6.47
N LEU A 103 19.77 -13.53 -5.54
CA LEU A 103 18.66 -12.60 -5.68
C LEU A 103 18.95 -11.61 -6.82
N GLU A 104 20.17 -11.11 -6.95
CA GLU A 104 20.57 -10.24 -8.06
C GLU A 104 20.39 -10.94 -9.42
N ASP A 105 20.75 -12.22 -9.52
CA ASP A 105 20.57 -13.05 -10.71
C ASP A 105 19.08 -13.23 -11.08
N ASP A 106 18.22 -13.45 -10.08
CA ASP A 106 16.77 -13.55 -10.28
C ASP A 106 16.14 -12.20 -10.70
N LEU A 107 16.75 -11.09 -10.29
CA LEU A 107 16.32 -9.74 -10.64
C LEU A 107 16.78 -9.26 -12.01
N LYS A 108 17.56 -10.06 -12.76
CA LYS A 108 18.19 -9.63 -14.02
C LYS A 108 17.20 -9.09 -15.07
N TYR A 109 16.00 -9.66 -15.16
CA TYR A 109 14.97 -9.28 -16.15
C TYR A 109 14.04 -8.14 -15.71
N TYR A 110 14.23 -7.63 -14.49
CA TYR A 110 13.46 -6.51 -13.95
C TYR A 110 14.21 -5.20 -14.13
N SER A 111 13.54 -4.20 -14.70
CA SER A 111 14.11 -2.87 -14.94
C SER A 111 13.96 -1.96 -13.73
N THR A 112 12.89 -2.16 -12.95
CA THR A 112 12.54 -1.35 -11.79
C THR A 112 12.40 -2.25 -10.56
N ILE A 113 13.13 -1.93 -9.49
CA ILE A 113 13.16 -2.68 -8.25
C ILE A 113 12.62 -1.81 -7.12
N ILE A 114 11.50 -2.20 -6.52
CA ILE A 114 10.95 -1.57 -5.33
C ILE A 114 11.43 -2.37 -4.11
N ILE A 115 12.23 -1.76 -3.25
CA ILE A 115 12.82 -2.42 -2.09
C ILE A 115 12.10 -1.97 -0.83
N THR A 116 11.50 -2.92 -0.10
CA THR A 116 10.84 -2.67 1.19
C THR A 116 11.72 -3.12 2.35
N LEU A 117 11.91 -2.24 3.33
CA LEU A 117 12.72 -2.53 4.51
C LEU A 117 12.38 -1.61 5.69
N ASN A 118 12.71 -2.05 6.90
CA ASN A 118 12.59 -1.23 8.11
C ASN A 118 13.95 -0.67 8.55
N ASP A 119 13.95 0.20 9.56
CA ASP A 119 15.17 0.81 10.11
C ASP A 119 16.24 -0.20 10.53
N VAL A 120 15.84 -1.34 11.09
CA VAL A 120 16.77 -2.38 11.56
C VAL A 120 17.54 -2.98 10.38
N MET A 121 16.83 -3.30 9.30
CA MET A 121 17.43 -3.91 8.11
C MET A 121 18.25 -2.89 7.30
N ALA A 122 17.87 -1.60 7.37
CA ALA A 122 18.59 -0.48 6.75
C ALA A 122 19.90 -0.10 7.47
N GLN A 123 20.29 -0.82 8.52
CA GLN A 123 21.63 -0.73 9.14
C GLN A 123 22.52 -1.92 8.78
N ASN A 124 21.99 -2.92 8.08
CA ASN A 124 22.75 -4.09 7.69
C ASN A 124 23.62 -3.78 6.46
N GLY A 125 24.94 -3.80 6.63
CA GLY A 125 25.90 -3.48 5.57
C GLY A 125 25.76 -4.35 4.31
N LYS A 126 25.39 -5.62 4.44
CA LYS A 126 25.13 -6.51 3.29
C LYS A 126 23.92 -6.03 2.47
N ILE A 127 22.85 -5.60 3.15
CA ILE A 127 21.67 -5.04 2.49
C ILE A 127 21.99 -3.71 1.82
N LEU A 128 22.71 -2.81 2.50
CA LEU A 128 23.11 -1.53 1.94
C LEU A 128 24.00 -1.70 0.70
N ASN A 129 24.91 -2.68 0.72
CA ASN A 129 25.73 -3.02 -0.44
C ASN A 129 24.89 -3.55 -1.60
N PHE A 130 23.94 -4.45 -1.35
CA PHE A 130 23.00 -4.95 -2.36
C PHE A 130 22.18 -3.81 -2.99
N ILE A 131 21.60 -2.92 -2.17
CA ILE A 131 20.83 -1.77 -2.65
C ILE A 131 21.72 -0.88 -3.54
N SER A 132 22.90 -0.53 -3.04
CA SER A 132 23.84 0.35 -3.76
C SER A 132 24.34 -0.27 -5.06
N ASN A 133 24.58 -1.59 -5.09
CA ASN A 133 24.97 -2.30 -6.30
C ASN A 133 23.83 -2.34 -7.32
N THR A 134 22.63 -2.69 -6.87
CA THR A 134 21.42 -2.75 -7.72
C THR A 134 21.12 -1.39 -8.36
N ALA A 135 21.25 -0.31 -7.59
CA ALA A 135 21.01 1.05 -8.06
C ALA A 135 21.98 1.55 -9.15
N LYS A 136 23.14 0.89 -9.35
CA LYS A 136 24.07 1.23 -10.45
C LYS A 136 23.57 0.78 -11.82
N HIS A 137 22.67 -0.20 -11.85
CA HIS A 137 22.29 -0.90 -13.08
C HIS A 137 20.78 -0.92 -13.33
N LYS A 138 19.98 -0.61 -12.30
CA LYS A 138 18.51 -0.69 -12.34
C LYS A 138 17.89 0.53 -11.68
N GLU A 139 16.65 0.85 -12.04
CA GLU A 139 15.88 1.88 -11.36
C GLU A 139 15.41 1.33 -10.01
N VAL A 140 16.02 1.81 -8.92
CA VAL A 140 15.67 1.39 -7.55
C VAL A 140 14.80 2.45 -6.88
N ILE A 141 13.75 2.00 -6.20
CA ILE A 141 12.91 2.81 -5.31
C ILE A 141 12.93 2.16 -3.94
N LEU A 142 13.19 2.94 -2.90
CA LEU A 142 13.17 2.47 -1.51
C LEU A 142 11.84 2.83 -0.84
N ALA A 143 11.21 1.86 -0.20
CA ALA A 143 10.10 2.04 0.73
C ALA A 143 10.61 1.71 2.14
N VAL A 144 10.90 2.76 2.92
CA VAL A 144 11.57 2.66 4.23
C VAL A 144 10.56 2.92 5.34
N PHE A 145 10.47 2.01 6.31
CA PHE A 145 9.51 2.08 7.39
C PHE A 145 10.19 2.15 8.76
N GLY A 146 9.80 3.12 9.58
CA GLY A 146 10.29 3.28 10.95
C GLY A 146 10.68 4.72 11.31
N ASP A 147 11.18 4.93 12.52
CA ASP A 147 11.39 6.25 13.13
C ASP A 147 12.40 7.16 12.41
N GLY A 148 13.12 6.63 11.41
CA GLY A 148 13.99 7.36 10.49
C GLY A 148 15.46 7.34 10.89
N LYS A 149 15.84 6.63 11.97
CA LYS A 149 17.25 6.44 12.36
C LYS A 149 18.12 5.85 11.24
N SER A 150 17.54 5.14 10.29
CA SER A 150 18.27 4.57 9.16
C SER A 150 18.44 5.49 7.97
N LEU A 151 17.82 6.68 7.94
CA LEU A 151 17.91 7.56 6.78
C LEU A 151 19.36 7.95 6.46
N ALA A 152 20.19 8.19 7.48
CA ALA A 152 21.62 8.47 7.30
C ALA A 152 22.39 7.37 6.55
N SER A 153 21.95 6.10 6.62
CA SER A 153 22.54 4.99 5.86
C SER A 153 22.42 5.18 4.35
N PHE A 154 21.51 6.04 3.90
CA PHE A 154 21.22 6.30 2.49
C PHE A 154 21.79 7.65 2.02
N ASP A 155 22.71 8.27 2.76
CA ASP A 155 23.29 9.57 2.36
C ASP A 155 23.96 9.51 0.98
N ASN A 156 24.54 8.37 0.61
CA ASN A 156 25.20 8.19 -0.67
C ASN A 156 24.26 7.72 -1.81
N LEU A 157 22.98 7.46 -1.54
CA LEU A 157 22.04 6.99 -2.57
C LEU A 157 21.28 8.14 -3.23
N THR A 158 21.16 8.12 -4.54
CA THR A 158 20.32 9.08 -5.30
C THR A 158 18.94 8.52 -5.64
N SER A 159 18.72 7.21 -5.44
CA SER A 159 17.44 6.55 -5.66
C SER A 159 16.31 7.17 -4.82
N PRO A 160 15.09 7.32 -5.38
CA PRO A 160 13.93 7.79 -4.64
C PRO A 160 13.64 6.95 -3.39
N ILE A 161 13.29 7.63 -2.31
CA ILE A 161 12.93 7.00 -1.04
C ILE A 161 11.55 7.51 -0.63
N VAL A 162 10.59 6.60 -0.46
CA VAL A 162 9.35 6.87 0.25
C VAL A 162 9.52 6.39 1.67
N TRP A 163 9.65 7.33 2.60
CA TRP A 163 9.83 7.05 4.02
C TRP A 163 8.52 7.24 4.78
N SER A 164 8.14 6.26 5.60
CA SER A 164 7.03 6.35 6.54
C SER A 164 7.53 6.12 7.96
N PRO A 165 7.20 7.01 8.93
CA PRO A 165 7.53 6.79 10.33
C PRO A 165 6.79 5.61 10.96
N GLN A 166 5.70 5.17 10.32
CA GLN A 166 4.90 4.05 10.78
C GLN A 166 5.38 2.76 10.12
N ASN A 167 5.59 1.72 10.93
CA ASN A 167 5.94 0.37 10.50
C ASN A 167 4.79 -0.59 10.86
N ASN A 168 3.70 -0.50 10.08
CA ASN A 168 2.47 -1.25 10.28
C ASN A 168 1.77 -1.56 8.93
N GLU A 169 0.65 -2.26 9.01
CA GLU A 169 -0.16 -2.67 7.85
C GLU A 169 -0.70 -1.45 7.08
N GLU A 170 -1.17 -0.42 7.79
CA GLU A 170 -1.76 0.76 7.19
C GLU A 170 -0.74 1.58 6.38
N ALA A 171 0.48 1.73 6.87
CA ALA A 171 1.57 2.34 6.10
C ALA A 171 1.95 1.52 4.87
N SER A 172 1.93 0.20 5.00
CA SER A 172 2.19 -0.73 3.89
C SER A 172 1.12 -0.66 2.81
N MET A 173 -0.12 -0.30 3.17
CA MET A 173 -1.20 0.02 2.24
C MET A 173 -1.15 1.46 1.69
N LEU A 174 -0.27 2.32 2.18
CA LEU A 174 -0.23 3.72 1.74
C LEU A 174 0.93 3.96 0.78
N VAL A 175 2.11 3.45 1.12
CA VAL A 175 3.35 3.71 0.38
C VAL A 175 3.29 3.28 -1.09
N PRO A 176 2.75 2.10 -1.47
CA PRO A 176 2.58 1.74 -2.88
C PRO A 176 1.73 2.76 -3.64
N GLN A 177 0.68 3.29 -3.02
CA GLN A 177 -0.17 4.30 -3.67
C GLN A 177 0.61 5.58 -3.97
N LEU A 178 1.55 5.97 -3.12
CA LEU A 178 2.41 7.13 -3.37
C LEU A 178 3.39 6.84 -4.53
N ILE A 179 4.02 5.67 -4.51
CA ILE A 179 4.96 5.22 -5.57
C ILE A 179 4.27 5.20 -6.95
N PHE A 180 3.07 4.65 -7.03
CA PHE A 180 2.29 4.54 -8.27
C PHE A 180 1.40 5.76 -8.55
N GLY A 181 1.35 6.76 -7.67
CA GLY A 181 0.61 8.00 -7.88
C GLY A 181 -0.91 7.93 -7.67
N GLY A 182 -1.40 6.93 -6.93
CA GLY A 182 -2.75 6.94 -6.35
C GLY A 182 -2.94 7.98 -5.25
N ILE A 183 -1.85 8.40 -4.59
CA ILE A 183 -1.83 9.58 -3.70
C ILE A 183 -0.64 10.47 -4.02
N ALA A 184 -0.77 11.76 -3.70
CA ALA A 184 0.31 12.74 -3.85
C ALA A 184 1.23 12.75 -2.62
N ALA A 185 2.53 12.83 -2.84
CA ALA A 185 3.49 13.26 -1.83
C ALA A 185 3.39 14.78 -1.67
N GLN A 186 3.26 15.28 -0.44
CA GLN A 186 3.07 16.72 -0.17
C GLN A 186 3.80 17.21 1.08
N HIS A 187 4.34 16.29 1.87
CA HIS A 187 4.84 16.59 3.21
C HIS A 187 6.37 16.59 3.22
N LYS A 188 6.94 17.20 4.26
CA LYS A 188 8.38 17.40 4.44
C LYS A 188 8.83 16.88 5.81
N LEU A 189 10.11 16.54 5.93
CA LEU A 189 10.73 16.16 7.19
C LEU A 189 10.56 17.29 8.23
N THR A 190 10.15 16.93 9.43
CA THR A 190 9.94 17.86 10.56
C THR A 190 11.17 18.02 11.46
N LYS A 191 12.24 17.27 11.17
CA LYS A 191 13.55 17.36 11.83
C LYS A 191 14.63 16.82 10.90
N ALA A 192 15.88 17.12 11.22
CA ALA A 192 17.02 16.53 10.53
C ALA A 192 17.31 15.09 10.99
N TYR A 193 17.73 14.26 10.05
CA TYR A 193 18.15 12.86 10.26
C TYR A 193 19.61 12.62 9.85
N SER A 194 20.15 13.43 8.95
CA SER A 194 21.57 13.45 8.57
C SER A 194 21.94 14.81 7.97
N ALA A 195 23.18 14.98 7.52
CA ALA A 195 23.60 16.17 6.79
C ALA A 195 22.88 16.34 5.44
N LYS A 196 22.43 15.22 4.84
CA LYS A 196 21.66 15.23 3.60
C LYS A 196 20.16 15.35 3.86
N TYR A 197 19.64 14.59 4.83
CA TYR A 197 18.22 14.56 5.16
C TYR A 197 17.92 15.59 6.25
N THR A 198 17.91 16.86 5.88
CA THR A 198 17.66 17.98 6.78
C THR A 198 16.17 18.24 6.98
N GLU A 199 15.83 18.99 8.02
CA GLU A 199 14.47 19.50 8.23
C GLU A 199 13.97 20.29 7.00
N GLY A 200 12.69 20.17 6.68
CA GLY A 200 12.06 20.84 5.53
C GLY A 200 12.30 20.15 4.18
N LEU A 201 13.07 19.07 4.13
CA LEU A 201 13.27 18.29 2.91
C LEU A 201 12.05 17.39 2.62
N GLY A 202 11.62 17.35 1.37
CA GLY A 202 10.53 16.52 0.89
C GLY A 202 10.09 16.95 -0.50
N PHE A 203 9.88 16.00 -1.39
CA PHE A 203 9.40 16.23 -2.74
C PHE A 203 7.89 16.16 -2.80
N SER A 204 7.30 17.01 -3.65
CA SER A 204 5.88 17.00 -3.92
C SER A 204 5.58 16.33 -5.25
N THR A 205 4.45 15.64 -5.33
CA THR A 205 3.95 15.02 -6.56
C THR A 205 2.46 15.32 -6.75
N THR A 206 1.95 15.00 -7.93
CA THR A 206 0.51 15.07 -8.23
C THR A 206 -0.09 13.68 -8.29
N ILE A 207 -1.39 13.57 -8.05
CA ILE A 207 -2.14 12.33 -8.25
C ILE A 207 -2.20 12.04 -9.75
N THR A 208 -1.85 10.81 -10.14
CA THR A 208 -1.85 10.36 -11.55
C THR A 208 -2.68 9.09 -11.77
N ARG A 209 -3.12 8.41 -10.71
CA ARG A 209 -3.90 7.16 -10.75
C ARG A 209 -4.98 7.15 -9.68
N LEU A 210 -5.87 6.16 -9.74
CA LEU A 210 -6.93 5.99 -8.75
C LEU A 210 -6.33 5.61 -7.38
N LYS A 211 -6.82 6.26 -6.31
CA LYS A 211 -6.52 5.88 -4.92
C LYS A 211 -7.33 4.63 -4.54
N TYR A 212 -6.77 3.70 -3.79
CA TYR A 212 -7.52 2.62 -3.14
C TYR A 212 -7.76 2.98 -1.68
N THR A 213 -9.02 3.00 -1.27
CA THR A 213 -9.45 3.54 0.02
C THR A 213 -10.82 2.99 0.42
N VAL A 214 -11.34 3.42 1.56
CA VAL A 214 -12.67 3.06 2.05
C VAL A 214 -13.77 3.93 1.40
N PRO A 215 -15.02 3.45 1.29
CA PRO A 215 -16.17 4.21 0.76
C PRO A 215 -16.36 5.61 1.35
N GLU A 216 -16.10 5.74 2.65
CA GLU A 216 -16.26 6.97 3.42
C GLU A 216 -15.36 8.09 2.90
N ASP A 217 -14.21 7.76 2.28
CA ASP A 217 -13.31 8.74 1.67
C ASP A 217 -13.96 9.40 0.43
N ALA A 218 -14.86 8.71 -0.26
CA ALA A 218 -15.66 9.26 -1.35
C ALA A 218 -17.04 9.73 -0.89
N GLY A 219 -17.29 9.81 0.43
CA GLY A 219 -18.61 10.17 0.99
C GLY A 219 -19.70 9.16 0.60
N VAL A 220 -19.35 7.89 0.44
CA VAL A 220 -20.30 6.79 0.21
C VAL A 220 -20.43 5.99 1.49
N ASN A 221 -21.67 5.71 1.90
CA ASN A 221 -21.90 4.79 3.00
C ASN A 221 -21.65 3.36 2.51
N THR A 222 -20.82 2.61 3.23
CA THR A 222 -20.51 1.20 2.93
C THR A 222 -21.79 0.34 2.80
N GLU A 223 -22.86 0.65 3.51
CA GLU A 223 -24.15 -0.04 3.41
C GLU A 223 -24.75 -0.02 1.99
N GLU A 224 -24.53 1.05 1.23
CA GLU A 224 -25.03 1.18 -0.14
C GLU A 224 -24.38 0.15 -1.07
N LEU A 225 -23.20 -0.35 -0.70
CA LEU A 225 -22.43 -1.31 -1.48
C LEU A 225 -22.82 -2.77 -1.15
N ASN A 226 -23.50 -3.03 -0.04
CA ASN A 226 -23.92 -4.39 0.36
C ASN A 226 -24.88 -5.03 -0.66
N ALA A 227 -25.62 -4.23 -1.42
CA ALA A 227 -26.47 -4.73 -2.51
C ALA A 227 -25.65 -5.44 -3.60
N ILE A 228 -24.40 -5.02 -3.83
CA ILE A 228 -23.49 -5.60 -4.82
C ILE A 228 -23.19 -7.05 -4.46
N ASP A 229 -22.84 -7.30 -3.20
CA ASP A 229 -22.55 -8.65 -2.69
C ASP A 229 -23.71 -9.60 -2.93
N LYS A 230 -24.94 -9.13 -2.67
CA LYS A 230 -26.15 -9.95 -2.87
C LYS A 230 -26.32 -10.34 -4.32
N ILE A 231 -26.20 -9.37 -5.24
CA ILE A 231 -26.38 -9.60 -6.68
C ILE A 231 -25.29 -10.51 -7.24
N ALA A 232 -24.03 -10.29 -6.86
CA ALA A 232 -22.91 -11.12 -7.32
C ALA A 232 -23.05 -12.58 -6.87
N ASN A 233 -23.35 -12.79 -5.58
CA ASN A 233 -23.55 -14.14 -5.04
C ASN A 233 -24.78 -14.83 -5.65
N GLU A 234 -25.87 -14.11 -5.89
CA GLU A 234 -27.06 -14.65 -6.56
C GLU A 234 -26.74 -15.13 -7.97
N ALA A 235 -26.02 -14.33 -8.76
CA ALA A 235 -25.62 -14.70 -10.12
C ALA A 235 -24.72 -15.96 -10.15
N ILE A 236 -23.78 -16.08 -9.20
CA ILE A 236 -22.91 -17.27 -9.09
C ILE A 236 -23.71 -18.49 -8.65
N ALA A 237 -24.58 -18.35 -7.64
CA ALA A 237 -25.43 -19.44 -7.16
C ALA A 237 -26.39 -19.96 -8.25
N ALA A 238 -26.92 -19.04 -9.07
CA ALA A 238 -27.75 -19.36 -10.23
C ALA A 238 -26.96 -19.94 -11.42
N LYS A 239 -25.62 -20.06 -11.30
CA LYS A 239 -24.70 -20.47 -12.37
C LYS A 239 -24.76 -19.57 -13.62
N ALA A 240 -25.17 -18.32 -13.44
CA ALA A 240 -25.17 -17.31 -14.50
C ALA A 240 -23.75 -16.81 -14.79
N ALA A 241 -22.85 -16.87 -13.79
CA ALA A 241 -21.43 -16.59 -13.94
C ALA A 241 -20.59 -17.56 -13.07
N PRO A 242 -19.41 -18.02 -13.53
CA PRO A 242 -18.52 -18.87 -12.74
C PRO A 242 -17.77 -18.11 -11.64
N GLY A 243 -17.74 -16.78 -11.69
CA GLY A 243 -17.13 -15.87 -10.73
C GLY A 243 -17.33 -14.43 -11.20
N ILE A 244 -17.28 -13.46 -10.27
CA ILE A 244 -17.52 -12.04 -10.57
C ILE A 244 -16.50 -11.18 -9.83
N VAL A 245 -15.89 -10.21 -10.51
CA VAL A 245 -15.09 -9.16 -9.84
C VAL A 245 -15.79 -7.83 -10.03
N VAL A 246 -16.10 -7.16 -8.92
CA VAL A 246 -16.73 -5.84 -8.95
C VAL A 246 -15.76 -4.78 -8.43
N LEU A 247 -15.63 -3.71 -9.22
CA LEU A 247 -14.86 -2.52 -8.89
C LEU A 247 -15.79 -1.30 -8.93
N VAL A 248 -15.82 -0.54 -7.83
CA VAL A 248 -16.54 0.74 -7.75
C VAL A 248 -15.52 1.85 -7.55
N ALA A 249 -15.53 2.82 -8.45
CA ALA A 249 -14.71 4.02 -8.36
C ALA A 249 -15.58 5.29 -8.38
N LYS A 250 -15.28 6.23 -7.48
CA LYS A 250 -15.93 7.53 -7.37
C LYS A 250 -14.88 8.58 -7.01
N ASP A 251 -14.93 9.76 -7.64
CA ASP A 251 -14.04 10.89 -7.35
C ASP A 251 -12.53 10.54 -7.37
N GLY A 252 -12.11 9.70 -8.33
CA GLY A 252 -10.73 9.25 -8.44
C GLY A 252 -10.30 8.20 -7.40
N LYS A 253 -11.25 7.62 -6.68
CA LYS A 253 -11.01 6.66 -5.59
C LYS A 253 -11.72 5.35 -5.88
N VAL A 254 -10.99 4.24 -5.90
CA VAL A 254 -11.55 2.89 -5.81
C VAL A 254 -11.94 2.64 -4.36
N ILE A 255 -13.24 2.56 -4.12
CA ILE A 255 -13.85 2.38 -2.80
C ILE A 255 -14.36 0.96 -2.57
N TYR A 256 -14.41 0.16 -3.62
CA TYR A 256 -14.84 -1.23 -3.58
C TYR A 256 -14.09 -2.00 -4.66
N ASN A 257 -13.48 -3.11 -4.29
CA ASN A 257 -12.80 -4.01 -5.23
C ASN A 257 -12.79 -5.41 -4.62
N LYS A 258 -13.74 -6.25 -5.05
CA LYS A 258 -13.97 -7.59 -4.48
C LYS A 258 -14.24 -8.60 -5.58
N ALA A 259 -13.62 -9.77 -5.43
CA ALA A 259 -13.90 -10.96 -6.23
C ALA A 259 -14.87 -11.89 -5.47
N PHE A 260 -15.77 -12.52 -6.20
CA PHE A 260 -16.81 -13.45 -5.77
C PHE A 260 -16.71 -14.75 -6.54
#